data_AF-A0AAV8FC15-F1
#
_entry.id   AF-A0AAV8FC15-F1
#
_cell.length_a   1.000
_cell.length_b   1.000
_cell.length_c   1.000
_cell.angle_alpha   90.00
_cell.angle_beta   90.00
_cell.angle_gamma   90.00
#
_symmetry.space_group_name_H-M   'P 1'
#
loop_
_entity.id
_entity.type
_entity.pdbx_description
1 polymer ?
#
loop_
_entity_poly.entity_id
_entity_poly.type
_entity_poly.pdbx_seq_one_letter_code
_entity_poly.pdbx_strand_id
1 'polypeptide(L)'
;MASTASELMWIKQLLADLNKEHEAPMKMFCDNQAARHIAANHLFHERTKHIEVDCHFIREKIQLKQIETRFVKSEDQLADIFTKGLSMKACENISCKLGLYDIYNPNLRGSVEK
;
A
#
# COMPACT_ATOMS: atom_id res chain seq x y z
N MET A 1 1.78 -0.32 -8.38
CA MET A 1 1.70 -1.56 -7.58
C MET A 1 2.96 -2.41 -7.67
N ALA A 2 3.54 -2.66 -8.84
CA ALA A 2 4.73 -3.53 -8.93
C ALA A 2 5.94 -2.94 -8.19
N SER A 3 6.22 -1.64 -8.37
CA SER A 3 7.25 -0.95 -7.57
C SER A 3 6.98 -1.02 -6.06
N THR A 4 5.74 -0.75 -5.61
CA THR A 4 5.34 -0.90 -4.21
C THR A 4 5.55 -2.32 -3.69
N ALA A 5 5.21 -3.34 -4.49
CA ALA A 5 5.43 -4.74 -4.15
C ALA A 5 6.93 -5.06 -4.03
N SER A 6 7.77 -4.54 -4.93
CA SER A 6 9.23 -4.69 -4.84
C SER A 6 9.80 -4.04 -3.58
N GLU A 7 9.34 -2.84 -3.23
CA GLU A 7 9.73 -2.15 -1.99
C GLU A 7 9.29 -2.93 -0.75
N LEU A 8 8.08 -3.48 -0.72
CA LEU A 8 7.62 -4.33 0.39
C LEU A 8 8.48 -5.58 0.56
N MET A 9 8.91 -6.20 -0.55
CA MET A 9 9.82 -7.34 -0.51
C MET A 9 11.21 -6.96 -0.04
N TRP A 10 11.71 -5.81 -0.48
CA TRP A 10 12.97 -5.27 0.02
C TRP A 10 12.92 -4.98 1.52
N ILE A 11 11.84 -4.36 2.02
CA ILE A 11 11.65 -4.12 3.46
C ILE A 11 11.57 -5.45 4.23
N LYS A 12 10.83 -6.45 3.72
CA LYS A 12 10.74 -7.77 4.35
C LYS A 12 12.11 -8.44 4.44
N GLN A 13 12.94 -8.32 3.41
CA GLN A 13 14.32 -8.83 3.43
C GLN A 13 15.19 -8.06 4.42
N LEU A 14 15.11 -6.72 4.42
CA LEU A 14 15.85 -5.88 5.36
C LEU A 14 15.52 -6.23 6.82
N LEU A 15 14.24 -6.48 7.11
CA LEU A 15 13.80 -6.93 8.44
C LEU A 15 14.41 -8.28 8.81
N ALA A 16 14.49 -9.23 7.86
CA ALA A 16 15.15 -10.51 8.08
C ALA A 16 16.66 -10.34 8.37
N ASP A 17 17.34 -9.48 7.61
CA ASP A 17 18.77 -9.17 7.82
C ASP A 17 19.04 -8.55 9.20
N LEU A 18 18.04 -7.85 9.77
CA LEU A 18 18.05 -7.29 11.12
C LEU A 18 17.58 -8.27 12.21
N ASN A 19 17.41 -9.56 11.89
CA ASN A 19 16.86 -10.60 12.78
C ASN A 19 15.45 -10.27 13.32
N LYS A 20 14.65 -9.58 12.52
CA LYS A 20 13.24 -9.27 12.79
C LYS A 20 12.35 -9.90 11.73
N GLU A 21 12.21 -11.22 11.76
CA GLU A 21 11.38 -11.93 10.78
C GLU A 21 9.92 -11.47 10.84
N HIS A 22 9.34 -11.25 9.64
CA HIS A 22 7.93 -10.94 9.47
C HIS A 22 7.25 -12.11 8.75
N GLU A 23 6.72 -13.07 9.51
CA GLU A 23 6.13 -14.29 8.96
C GLU A 23 4.85 -14.00 8.15
N ALA A 24 4.06 -13.01 8.57
CA ALA A 24 2.81 -12.66 7.91
C ALA A 24 3.05 -12.10 6.49
N PRO A 25 2.03 -12.21 5.60
CA PRO A 25 2.03 -11.50 4.33
C PRO A 25 2.06 -9.98 4.54
N MET A 26 2.89 -9.27 3.77
CA MET A 26 2.91 -7.80 3.80
C MET A 26 1.61 -7.26 3.19
N LYS A 27 0.89 -6.44 3.95
CA LYS A 27 -0.38 -5.86 3.47
C LYS A 27 -0.11 -4.68 2.54
N MET A 28 -0.61 -4.76 1.31
CA MET A 28 -0.59 -3.68 0.32
C MET A 28 -2.00 -3.15 0.11
N PHE A 29 -2.26 -1.89 0.47
CA PHE A 29 -3.56 -1.25 0.28
C PHE A 29 -3.66 -0.59 -1.10
N CYS A 30 -4.73 -0.85 -1.83
CA CYS A 30 -4.96 -0.31 -3.17
C CYS A 30 -6.44 0.02 -3.38
N ASP A 31 -6.72 1.20 -3.92
CA ASP A 31 -8.05 1.68 -4.29
C ASP A 31 -8.43 1.34 -5.75
N ASN A 32 -7.43 1.04 -6.59
CA ASN A 32 -7.66 0.64 -7.96
C ASN A 32 -8.14 -0.82 -8.04
N GLN A 33 -9.47 -0.97 -8.20
CA GLN A 33 -10.11 -2.27 -8.35
C GLN A 33 -9.60 -3.05 -9.57
N ALA A 34 -9.36 -2.38 -10.70
CA ALA A 34 -8.84 -3.03 -11.90
C ALA A 34 -7.47 -3.65 -11.64
N ALA A 35 -6.59 -2.91 -10.96
CA ALA A 35 -5.27 -3.38 -10.57
C ALA A 35 -5.36 -4.64 -9.67
N ARG A 36 -6.27 -4.65 -8.68
CA ARG A 36 -6.53 -5.81 -7.83
C ARG A 36 -7.07 -7.00 -8.63
N HIS A 37 -7.98 -6.77 -9.58
CA HIS A 37 -8.53 -7.81 -10.45
C HIS A 37 -7.47 -8.42 -11.36
N ILE A 38 -6.56 -7.61 -11.91
CA ILE A 38 -5.46 -8.11 -12.74
C ILE A 38 -4.47 -8.93 -11.89
N ALA A 39 -4.19 -8.50 -10.66
CA ALA A 39 -3.35 -9.26 -9.74
C ALA A 39 -3.99 -10.61 -9.33
N ALA A 40 -5.32 -10.66 -9.19
CA ALA A 40 -6.04 -11.85 -8.74
C ALA A 40 -6.43 -12.84 -9.86
N ASN A 41 -6.69 -12.37 -11.08
CA ASN A 41 -7.24 -13.21 -12.16
C ASN A 41 -6.18 -13.67 -13.16
N HIS A 42 -6.11 -14.97 -13.41
CA HIS A 42 -5.19 -15.59 -14.38
C HIS A 42 -5.62 -15.41 -15.86
N LEU A 43 -6.87 -14.97 -16.11
CA LEU A 43 -7.47 -14.88 -17.45
C LEU A 43 -7.26 -13.54 -18.16
N PHE A 44 -6.68 -12.54 -17.50
CA PHE A 44 -6.38 -11.26 -18.15
C PHE A 44 -5.02 -11.37 -18.88
N HIS A 45 -5.10 -11.66 -20.18
CA HIS A 45 -4.00 -11.51 -21.14
C HIS A 45 -4.06 -10.11 -21.75
N GLU A 46 -3.65 -9.09 -21.00
CA GLU A 46 -3.55 -7.74 -21.57
C GLU A 46 -2.38 -7.70 -22.56
N ARG A 47 -2.63 -7.23 -23.79
CA ARG A 47 -1.70 -7.25 -24.93
C ARG A 47 -0.52 -6.25 -24.82
N THR A 48 -0.12 -5.88 -23.60
CA THR A 48 0.94 -4.88 -23.35
C THR A 48 2.04 -5.49 -22.49
N LYS A 49 3.15 -5.83 -23.13
CA LYS A 49 4.27 -6.61 -22.54
C LYS A 49 4.79 -6.09 -21.18
N HIS A 50 4.80 -4.77 -20.95
CA HIS A 50 5.25 -4.19 -19.68
C HIS A 50 4.26 -4.38 -18.53
N ILE A 51 2.96 -4.32 -18.84
CA ILE A 51 1.90 -4.56 -17.85
C ILE A 51 1.90 -6.04 -17.45
N GLU A 52 2.16 -6.93 -18.41
CA GLU A 52 2.20 -8.37 -18.18
C GLU A 52 3.27 -8.80 -17.17
N VAL A 53 4.49 -8.24 -17.26
CA VAL A 53 5.59 -8.55 -16.33
C VAL A 53 5.26 -8.06 -14.91
N ASP A 54 4.82 -6.81 -14.77
CA ASP A 54 4.44 -6.22 -13.48
C ASP A 54 3.30 -7.00 -12.82
N CYS A 55 2.32 -7.44 -13.62
CA CYS A 55 1.19 -8.21 -13.13
C CYS A 55 1.58 -9.64 -12.75
N HIS A 56 2.45 -10.29 -13.53
CA HIS A 56 3.00 -11.60 -13.20
C HIS A 56 3.76 -11.55 -11.87
N PHE A 57 4.64 -10.56 -11.70
CA PHE A 57 5.41 -10.38 -10.48
C PHE A 57 4.51 -10.24 -9.24
N ILE A 58 3.53 -9.33 -9.28
CA ILE A 58 2.63 -9.13 -8.13
C ILE A 58 1.83 -10.40 -7.84
N ARG A 59 1.32 -11.07 -8.88
CA ARG A 59 0.55 -12.29 -8.75
C ARG A 59 1.36 -13.40 -8.09
N GLU A 60 2.60 -13.60 -8.53
CA GLU A 60 3.54 -14.55 -7.94
C GLU A 60 3.73 -14.27 -6.44
N LYS A 61 3.96 -13.01 -6.06
CA LYS A 61 4.13 -12.62 -4.65
C LYS A 61 2.88 -12.84 -3.81
N ILE A 62 1.69 -12.68 -4.38
CA ILE A 62 0.42 -12.99 -3.72
C ILE A 62 0.25 -14.52 -3.55
N GLN A 63 0.55 -15.30 -4.60
CA GLN A 63 0.44 -16.77 -4.56
C GLN A 63 1.41 -17.39 -3.54
N LEU A 64 2.62 -16.85 -3.43
CA LEU A 64 3.61 -17.22 -2.42
C LEU A 64 3.25 -16.72 -1.01
N LYS A 65 2.10 -16.06 -0.82
CA LYS A 65 1.65 -15.44 0.44
C LYS A 65 2.69 -14.46 1.02
N GLN A 66 3.52 -13.86 0.18
CA GLN A 66 4.48 -12.84 0.60
C GLN A 66 3.80 -11.48 0.73
N ILE A 67 2.80 -11.22 -0.13
CA ILE A 67 2.00 -9.98 -0.15
C ILE A 67 0.51 -10.34 -0.10
N GLU A 68 -0.26 -9.58 0.66
CA GLU A 68 -1.72 -9.60 0.64
C GLU A 68 -2.24 -8.24 0.16
N THR A 69 -3.09 -8.23 -0.87
CA THR A 69 -3.73 -6.99 -1.33
C THR A 69 -5.04 -6.73 -0.60
N ARG A 70 -5.23 -5.50 -0.13
CA ARG A 70 -6.46 -5.06 0.55
C ARG A 70 -7.04 -3.85 -0.18
N PHE A 71 -8.36 -3.87 -0.37
CA PHE A 71 -9.05 -2.72 -0.92
C PHE A 71 -9.14 -1.62 0.13
N VAL A 72 -8.86 -0.39 -0.29
CA VAL A 72 -9.12 0.84 0.46
C VAL A 72 -9.91 1.77 -0.44
N LYS A 73 -10.86 2.53 0.10
CA LYS A 73 -11.55 3.53 -0.71
C LYS A 73 -10.58 4.66 -1.07
N SER A 74 -10.78 5.31 -2.22
CA SER A 74 -9.91 6.43 -2.62
C SER A 74 -9.90 7.58 -1.60
N GLU A 75 -11.03 7.83 -0.91
CA GLU A 75 -11.10 8.82 0.18
C GLU A 75 -10.24 8.47 1.42
N ASP A 76 -9.87 7.20 1.54
CA ASP A 76 -9.08 6.64 2.65
C ASP A 76 -7.66 6.26 2.21
N GLN A 77 -7.30 6.47 0.94
CA GLN A 77 -5.98 6.11 0.41
C GLN A 77 -4.93 7.12 0.86
N LEU A 78 -4.17 6.78 1.91
CA LEU A 78 -3.16 7.67 2.48
C LEU A 78 -2.08 8.06 1.46
N ALA A 79 -1.77 7.19 0.49
CA ALA A 79 -0.78 7.47 -0.55
C ALA A 79 -1.18 8.65 -1.47
N ASP A 80 -2.47 9.01 -1.54
CA ASP A 80 -2.94 10.07 -2.41
C ASP A 80 -2.41 11.45 -2.02
N ILE A 81 -2.11 11.68 -0.74
CA ILE A 81 -1.51 12.94 -0.27
C ILE A 81 -0.12 13.19 -0.87
N PHE A 82 0.61 12.13 -1.21
CA PHE A 82 1.96 12.20 -1.77
C PHE A 82 1.99 12.12 -3.29
N THR A 83 0.88 11.75 -3.92
CA THR A 83 0.85 11.41 -5.36
C THR A 83 -0.16 12.26 -6.16
N LYS A 84 -1.10 12.93 -5.50
CA LYS A 84 -2.16 13.72 -6.15
C LYS A 84 -2.25 15.13 -5.56
N GLY A 85 -2.68 16.08 -6.39
CA GLY A 85 -3.12 17.41 -5.93
C GLY A 85 -4.52 17.31 -5.33
N LEU A 86 -4.62 17.02 -4.03
CA LEU A 86 -5.90 16.91 -3.32
C LEU A 86 -6.48 18.29 -2.94
N SER A 87 -7.80 18.37 -2.78
CA SER A 87 -8.43 19.54 -2.16
C SER A 87 -8.04 19.65 -0.69
N MET A 88 -8.07 20.86 -0.13
CA MET A 88 -7.71 21.10 1.29
C MET A 88 -8.47 20.17 2.23
N LYS A 89 -9.79 20.03 2.02
CA LYS A 89 -10.65 19.15 2.83
C LYS A 89 -10.24 17.67 2.76
N ALA A 90 -9.88 17.18 1.57
CA ALA A 90 -9.41 15.80 1.42
C ALA A 90 -8.03 15.60 2.07
N CYS A 91 -7.16 16.60 1.95
CA CYS A 91 -5.84 16.60 2.59
C CYS A 91 -5.95 16.58 4.11
N GLU A 92 -6.79 17.41 4.72
CA GLU A 92 -7.03 17.45 6.18
C GLU A 92 -7.54 16.10 6.70
N ASN A 93 -8.54 15.52 6.03
CA ASN A 93 -9.11 14.22 6.39
C ASN A 93 -8.08 13.09 6.38
N ILE A 94 -7.17 13.08 5.38
CA ILE A 94 -6.11 12.07 5.27
C ILE A 94 -4.97 12.36 6.26
N SER A 95 -4.63 13.63 6.47
CA SER A 95 -3.55 14.05 7.36
C SER A 95 -3.78 13.60 8.81
N CYS A 96 -5.02 13.64 9.28
CA CYS A 96 -5.39 13.12 10.61
C CYS A 96 -5.04 11.63 10.79
N LYS A 97 -5.03 10.84 9.70
CA LYS A 97 -4.73 9.39 9.73
C LYS A 97 -3.23 9.08 9.61
N LEU A 98 -2.40 10.05 9.25
CA LEU A 98 -0.95 9.86 9.11
C LEU A 98 -0.21 9.85 10.46
N GLY A 99 -0.89 10.15 11.56
CA GLY A 99 -0.27 10.21 12.88
C GLY A 99 0.76 11.34 13.00
N LEU A 100 0.55 12.45 12.27
CA LEU A 100 1.43 13.62 12.32
C LEU A 100 1.47 14.15 13.75
N TYR A 101 2.69 14.24 14.29
CA TYR A 101 2.94 14.77 15.61
C TYR A 101 3.17 16.28 15.53
N ASP A 102 2.38 17.04 16.28
CA ASP A 102 2.65 18.47 16.46
C ASP A 102 3.83 18.64 17.42
N ILE A 103 5.01 18.93 16.86
CA ILE A 103 6.25 19.16 17.63
C ILE A 103 6.17 20.42 18.51
N TYR A 104 5.24 21.33 18.24
CA TYR A 104 5.04 22.56 19.01
C TYR A 104 3.94 22.42 20.06
N ASN A 105 3.12 21.37 20.00
CA ASN A 105 2.09 21.06 20.98
C ASN A 105 2.05 19.55 21.29
N PRO A 106 2.92 19.08 22.20
CA PRO A 106 3.10 17.67 22.50
C PRO A 106 1.92 17.10 23.31
N ASN A 107 0.77 16.93 22.68
CA ASN A 107 -0.35 16.21 23.27
C ASN A 107 -0.09 14.70 23.23
N LEU A 108 0.50 14.17 24.31
CA LEU A 108 0.79 12.74 24.52
C LEU A 108 -0.46 11.82 24.53
N ARG A 109 -1.67 12.40 24.39
CA ARG A 109 -2.93 11.68 24.53
C ARG A 109 -3.43 11.03 23.23
N GLY A 110 -2.80 11.35 22.09
CA GLY A 110 -3.28 10.92 20.77
C GLY A 110 -4.63 11.55 20.42
N SER A 111 -4.88 11.70 19.12
CA SER A 111 -6.16 12.16 18.59
C SER A 111 -7.22 11.06 18.75
N VAL A 112 -7.75 10.89 19.96
CA VAL A 112 -8.95 10.08 20.20
C VAL A 112 -10.15 10.98 19.95
N GLU A 113 -10.77 10.86 18.78
CA GLU A 113 -12.10 11.42 18.54
C GLU A 113 -13.10 10.79 19.52
N LYS A 114 -13.97 11.63 20.11
CA LYS A 114 -15.10 11.22 20.96
C LYS A 114 -16.26 10.68 20.14
#